data_AF-A0A7V3DXJ7-F1
#
_entry.id   AF-A0A7V3DXJ7-F1
#
_cell.length_a   1.000
_cell.length_b   1.000
_cell.length_c   1.000
_cell.angle_alpha   90.00
_cell.angle_beta   90.00
_cell.angle_gamma   90.00
#
_symmetry.space_group_name_H-M   'P 1'
#
loop_
_entity.id
_entity.type
_entity.pdbx_description
1 polymer ?
#
loop_
_entity_poly.entity_id
_entity_poly.type
_entity_poly.pdbx_seq_one_letter_code
_entity_poly.pdbx_strand_id
1 'polypeptide(L)' 'MKSNELLEAKYRVQRALAEQAGDDLHQYAANIHRIVQEAARKYGLKLWYSHRRTRNAPRQSAPSSALV' A
#
# COMPACT_ATOMS: atom_id res chain seq x y z
N MET A 1 26.75 -5.58 -14.07
CA MET A 1 25.44 -5.34 -13.42
C MET A 1 25.12 -3.87 -13.55
N LYS A 2 24.18 -3.44 -14.40
CA LYS A 2 23.68 -2.06 -14.32
C LYS A 2 22.75 -2.01 -13.12
N SER A 3 23.26 -1.54 -11.98
CA SER A 3 22.41 -1.16 -10.86
C SER A 3 21.33 -0.24 -11.42
N ASN A 4 20.07 -0.65 -11.30
CA ASN A 4 18.96 0.10 -11.85
C ASN A 4 18.84 1.38 -11.01
N GLU A 5 19.29 2.51 -11.54
CA GLU A 5 19.33 3.79 -10.81
C GLU A 5 17.95 4.18 -10.25
N LEU A 6 16.87 3.79 -10.95
CA LEU A 6 15.50 3.96 -10.47
C LEU A 6 15.20 3.11 -9.24
N LEU A 7 15.77 1.92 -9.15
CA LEU A 7 15.62 1.03 -8.00
C LEU A 7 16.35 1.58 -6.77
N GLU A 8 17.57 2.09 -6.96
CA GLU A 8 18.32 2.75 -5.89
C GLU A 8 17.61 4.02 -5.38
N ALA A 9 17.12 4.85 -6.30
CA ALA A 9 16.33 6.02 -5.95
C ALA A 9 15.05 5.65 -5.18
N LYS A 10 14.34 4.59 -5.62
CA LYS A 10 13.17 4.07 -4.90
C LYS A 10 13.52 3.69 -3.46
N TYR A 11 14.59 2.92 -3.24
CA TYR A 11 14.94 2.49 -1.90
C TYR A 11 15.39 3.63 -0.99
N ARG A 12 16.10 4.64 -1.53
CA ARG A 12 16.45 5.85 -0.77
C ARG A 12 15.22 6.59 -0.27
N VAL A 13 14.23 6.81 -1.13
CA VAL A 13 12.97 7.47 -0.75
C VAL A 13 12.19 6.62 0.24
N GLN A 14 12.09 5.30 0.03
CA GLN A 14 11.39 4.42 0.96
C GLN A 14 12.03 4.42 2.35
N ARG A 15 13.36 4.46 2.45
CA ARG A 15 14.07 4.54 3.72
C ARG A 15 13.81 5.86 4.45
N ALA A 16 13.93 6.99 3.75
CA ALA A 16 13.65 8.30 4.36
C ALA A 16 12.21 8.40 4.89
N LEU A 17 11.23 7.83 4.16
CA LEU A 17 9.84 7.81 4.61
C LEU A 17 9.61 6.91 5.82
N ALA A 18 10.34 5.80 5.93
CA ALA A 18 10.28 4.89 7.08
C ALA A 18 10.90 5.54 8.32
N GLU A 19 12.07 6.19 8.17
CA GLU A 19 12.72 6.95 9.23
C GLU A 19 11.81 8.08 9.76
N GLN A 20 11.14 8.82 8.87
CA GLN A 20 10.15 9.83 9.26
C GLN A 20 8.93 9.28 9.98
N ALA A 21 8.59 8.01 9.74
CA ALA A 21 7.43 7.36 10.33
C ALA A 21 7.75 6.69 11.67
N GLY A 22 9.03 6.52 12.04
CA GLY A 22 9.42 5.91 13.32
C GLY A 22 8.81 4.52 13.52
N ASP A 23 8.83 3.68 12.47
CA ASP A 23 8.23 2.34 12.42
C ASP A 23 6.69 2.29 12.50
N ASP A 24 5.99 3.42 12.47
CA ASP A 24 4.53 3.47 12.32
C ASP A 24 4.11 3.24 10.85
N LEU A 25 3.50 2.09 10.58
CA LEU A 25 3.02 1.73 9.25
C LEU A 25 1.91 2.65 8.73
N HIS A 26 1.03 3.16 9.60
CA HIS A 26 -0.03 4.09 9.22
C HIS A 26 0.57 5.43 8.83
N GLN A 27 1.52 5.94 9.61
CA GLN A 27 2.23 7.18 9.28
C GLN A 27 3.06 7.04 8.01
N TYR A 28 3.71 5.90 7.80
CA TYR A 28 4.43 5.59 6.56
C TYR A 28 3.50 5.63 5.34
N ALA A 29 2.33 5.00 5.43
CA ALA A 29 1.33 5.02 4.36
C ALA A 29 0.81 6.44 4.08
N ALA A 30 0.58 7.24 5.13
CA ALA A 30 0.20 8.64 5.00
C ALA A 30 1.28 9.49 4.30
N ASN A 31 2.56 9.28 4.66
CA ASN A 31 3.70 9.95 4.05
C ASN A 31 3.80 9.64 2.54
N ILE A 32 3.65 8.36 2.17
CA ILE A 32 3.60 7.95 0.76
C ILE A 32 2.44 8.65 0.03
N HIS A 33 1.25 8.59 0.62
CA HIS A 33 0.05 9.17 0.01
C HIS A 33 0.23 10.66 -0.27
N ARG A 34 0.83 11.41 0.68
CA ARG A 34 1.15 12.83 0.51
C ARG A 34 2.05 13.09 -0.70
N ILE A 35 3.17 12.38 -0.81
CA ILE A 35 4.12 12.55 -1.92
C ILE A 35 3.47 12.21 -3.27
N VAL A 36 2.67 11.15 -3.31
CA VAL A 36 1.97 10.74 -4.54
C VAL A 36 0.95 11.81 -4.95
N GLN A 37 0.24 12.42 -4.01
CA GLN A 37 -0.65 13.54 -4.29
C GLN A 37 0.09 14.79 -4.79
N GLU A 38 1.21 15.14 -4.16
CA GLU A 38 2.04 16.28 -4.58
C GLU A 38 2.58 16.08 -6.00
N ALA A 39 3.07 14.88 -6.31
CA ALA A 39 3.50 14.51 -7.66
C ALA A 39 2.33 14.57 -8.65
N ALA A 40 1.16 14.04 -8.28
CA ALA A 40 -0.02 14.09 -9.13
C ALA A 40 -0.41 15.53 -9.47
N ARG A 41 -0.41 16.43 -8.49
CA ARG A 41 -0.65 17.86 -8.70
C ARG A 41 0.41 18.50 -9.59
N LYS A 42 1.70 18.22 -9.32
CA LYS A 42 2.83 18.80 -10.05
C LYS A 42 2.85 18.42 -11.52
N TYR A 43 2.47 17.19 -11.84
CA TYR A 43 2.54 16.63 -13.19
C TYR A 43 1.18 16.49 -13.87
N GLY A 44 0.10 17.01 -13.28
CA GLY A 44 -1.26 16.93 -13.83
C GLY A 44 -1.80 15.50 -13.96
N LEU A 45 -1.37 14.58 -13.08
CA LEU A 45 -1.80 13.18 -13.10
C LEU A 45 -3.08 13.00 -12.28
N LYS A 46 -3.94 12.08 -12.74
CA LYS A 46 -5.12 11.64 -11.98
C LYS A 46 -4.81 10.32 -11.29
N LEU A 47 -4.89 10.30 -9.96
CA LEU A 47 -4.73 9.08 -9.18
C LEU A 47 -6.02 8.25 -9.25
N TRP A 48 -5.88 6.95 -9.52
CA TRP A 48 -6.98 6.01 -9.53
C TRP A 48 -6.79 4.99 -8.41
N TYR A 49 -7.81 4.86 -7.55
CA TYR A 49 -7.81 3.88 -6.46
C TYR A 49 -8.85 2.81 -6.76
N SER A 50 -8.41 1.56 -6.84
CA SER A 50 -9.32 0.43 -7.01
C SER A 50 -10.24 0.32 -5.80
N HIS A 51 -11.55 0.43 -6.04
CA HIS A 51 -12.55 0.28 -4.99
C HIS A 51 -12.59 -1.18 -4.52
N ARG A 52 -12.13 -1.46 -3.30
CA ARG A 52 -12.30 -2.79 -2.69
C ARG A 52 -13.78 -2.96 -2.37
N ARG A 53 -14.50 -3.80 -3.14
CA ARG A 53 -15.74 -4.42 -2.64
C ARG A 53 -15.34 -5.32 -1.48
N THR A 54 -15.69 -4.94 -0.26
CA THR A 54 -15.57 -5.82 0.90
C THR A 54 -16.41 -7.06 0.64
N ARG A 55 -15.75 -8.19 0.36
CA ARG A 55 -16.44 -9.49 0.27
C ARG A 55 -16.71 -9.96 1.69
N ASN A 56 -17.69 -9.34 2.36
CA ASN A 56 -18.31 -9.90 3.56
C ASN A 56 -19.17 -11.10 3.12
N ALA A 57 -18.52 -12.17 2.67
CA ALA A 57 -19.19 -13.45 2.55
C ALA A 57 -19.19 -14.07 3.96
N PRO A 58 -20.35 -14.37 4.57
CA PRO A 58 -20.36 -15.16 5.79
C PRO A 58 -19.65 -16.49 5.48
N ARG A 59 -18.72 -16.92 6.35
CA ARG A 59 -18.19 -18.29 6.34
C ARG A 59 -19.42 -19.20 6.42
N GLN A 60 -19.72 -19.93 5.35
CA GLN A 60 -20.66 -21.03 5.45
C GLN A 60 -20.06 -21.99 6.49
N SER A 61 -20.71 -22.11 7.63
CA SER A 61 -20.40 -23.14 8.62
C SER A 61 -20.52 -24.47 7.92
N ALA A 62 -19.43 -25.25 7.90
CA ALA A 62 -19.43 -26.61 7.39
C ALA A 62 -20.57 -27.41 8.05
N PRO A 63 -21.32 -28.22 7.29
CA PRO A 63 -22.32 -29.08 7.90
C PRO A 63 -21.61 -30.02 8.87
N SER A 64 -22.08 -30.03 10.12
CA SER A 64 -21.71 -31.00 11.13
C SER A 64 -22.14 -32.37 10.61
N SER A 65 -21.20 -33.15 10.07
CA SER A 65 -21.44 -34.56 9.78
C SER A 65 -21.73 -35.26 11.09
N ALA A 66 -23.00 -35.64 11.29
CA ALA A 66 -23.43 -36.53 12.34
C ALA A 66 -22.63 -37.83 12.25
N LEU A 67 -21.91 -38.16 13.32
CA LEU A 67 -21.45 -39.52 13.56
C LEU A 67 -22.70 -40.40 13.79
N VAL A 68 -22.89 -41.38 12.92
CA VAL A 68 -23.65 -42.60 13.19
C VAL A 68 -22.65 -43.67 13.59
#